data_AF-A0A2P5TPR3-F1
#
_entry.id   AF-A0A2P5TPR3-F1
#
_cell.length_a   1.000
_cell.length_b   1.000
_cell.length_c   1.000
_cell.angle_alpha   90.00
_cell.angle_beta   90.00
_cell.angle_gamma   90.00
#
_symmetry.space_group_name_H-M   'P 1'
#
loop_
_entity.id
_entity.type
_entity.pdbx_description
1 polymer ?
#
loop_
_entity_poly.entity_id
_entity_poly.type
_entity_poly.pdbx_seq_one_letter_code
_entity_poly.pdbx_strand_id
1 'polypeptide(L)'
;MIRLQPSQLDAKIASFNAYLNAGNAADGSVMDPNANVTHKNIATAEAELMKDFFVQVNRGLVKNKIAELFGQALATEYERQIEQHEIYVHDETSLKPYCVSVSMYPFLLDGLTRLGGESKAPRHLESFCGAFVNQPRLPGLCQ
;
A
#
# COMPACT_ATOMS: atom_id res chain seq x y z
N MET A 1 -9.31 -18.42 11.99
CA MET A 1 -9.04 -17.00 12.22
C MET A 1 -7.80 -16.88 13.09
N ILE A 2 -6.75 -16.20 12.62
CA ILE A 2 -5.56 -15.91 13.43
C ILE A 2 -5.95 -14.87 14.49
N ARG A 3 -5.62 -15.11 15.75
CA ARG A 3 -5.91 -14.19 16.86
C ARG A 3 -4.63 -13.49 17.30
N LEU A 4 -4.72 -12.19 17.53
CA LEU A 4 -3.64 -11.44 18.17
C LEU A 4 -3.43 -11.92 19.59
N GLN A 5 -2.18 -11.94 20.02
CA GLN A 5 -1.85 -12.08 21.44
C GLN A 5 -2.36 -10.85 22.21
N PRO A 6 -2.68 -10.97 23.51
CA PRO A 6 -3.20 -9.85 24.31
C PRO A 6 -2.31 -8.59 24.22
N SER A 7 -0.99 -8.76 24.31
CA SER A 7 -0.03 -7.65 24.19
C SER A 7 -0.06 -6.97 22.81
N GLN A 8 -0.28 -7.73 21.74
CA GLN A 8 -0.40 -7.19 20.38
C GLN A 8 -1.70 -6.40 20.23
N LEU A 9 -2.81 -6.89 20.78
CA LEU A 9 -4.08 -6.18 20.78
C LEU A 9 -3.98 -4.86 21.57
N ASP A 10 -3.38 -4.90 22.76
CA ASP A 10 -3.18 -3.71 23.59
C ASP A 10 -2.31 -2.68 22.89
N ALA A 11 -1.23 -3.11 22.23
CA ALA A 11 -0.39 -2.24 21.41
C ALA A 11 -1.16 -1.60 20.25
N LYS A 12 -2.07 -2.35 19.61
CA LYS A 12 -2.95 -1.81 18.56
C LYS A 12 -3.92 -0.76 19.07
N ILE A 13 -4.57 -1.02 20.20
CA ILE A 13 -5.47 -0.06 20.85
C ILE A 13 -4.68 1.20 21.24
N ALA A 14 -3.48 1.04 21.79
CA ALA A 14 -2.62 2.17 22.15
C ALA A 14 -2.20 2.99 20.92
N SER A 15 -1.78 2.34 19.82
CA SER A 15 -1.44 3.01 18.56
C SER A 15 -2.62 3.78 17.98
N PHE A 16 -3.82 3.19 18.00
CA PHE A 16 -5.04 3.86 17.55
C PHE A 16 -5.34 5.11 18.40
N ASN A 17 -5.24 4.99 19.72
CA ASN A 17 -5.42 6.12 20.63
C ASN A 17 -4.36 7.20 20.44
N ALA A 18 -3.11 6.82 20.14
CA ALA A 18 -2.05 7.78 19.81
C ALA A 18 -2.39 8.56 18.54
N TYR A 19 -2.86 7.87 17.49
CA TYR A 19 -3.33 8.50 16.25
C TYR A 19 -4.49 9.47 16.50
N LEU A 20 -5.47 9.09 17.34
CA LEU A 20 -6.58 9.96 17.73
C LEU A 20 -6.11 11.25 18.43
N ASN A 21 -4.99 11.22 19.14
CA ASN A 21 -4.46 12.39 19.86
C ASN A 21 -3.40 13.17 19.05
N ALA A 22 -2.93 12.66 17.91
CA ALA A 22 -1.96 13.34 17.05
C ALA A 22 -2.52 14.63 16.44
N GLY A 23 -1.67 15.63 16.22
CA GLY A 23 -2.07 16.94 15.67
C GLY A 23 -2.58 16.86 14.23
N ASN A 24 -1.98 15.98 13.43
CA ASN A 24 -2.38 15.67 12.07
C ASN A 24 -2.13 14.18 11.74
N ALA A 25 -2.55 13.73 10.57
CA ALA A 25 -2.41 12.32 10.18
C ALA A 25 -0.95 11.90 9.90
N ALA A 26 -0.09 12.81 9.45
CA ALA A 26 1.35 12.55 9.30
C ALA A 26 2.04 12.34 10.65
N ASP A 27 1.75 13.19 11.65
CA ASP A 27 2.26 13.04 13.03
C ASP A 27 1.80 11.72 13.67
N GLY A 28 0.62 11.23 13.26
CA GLY A 28 0.08 9.97 13.73
C GLY A 28 0.62 8.74 12.99
N SER A 29 1.27 8.91 11.83
CA SER A 29 1.79 7.79 11.04
C SER A 29 3.19 7.40 11.50
N VAL A 30 3.28 6.28 12.22
CA VAL A 30 4.54 5.75 12.75
C VAL A 30 5.40 5.10 11.66
N MET A 31 4.76 4.48 10.65
CA MET A 31 5.44 3.67 9.63
C MET A 31 5.63 4.41 8.30
N ASP A 32 4.94 5.54 8.11
CA ASP A 32 4.95 6.29 6.85
C ASP A 32 4.73 7.80 7.13
N PRO A 33 5.74 8.46 7.72
CA PRO A 33 5.66 9.88 8.06
C PRO A 33 5.57 10.81 6.83
N ASN A 34 5.75 10.27 5.62
CA ASN A 34 5.56 11.01 4.36
C ASN A 34 4.09 11.05 3.90
N ALA A 35 3.15 10.74 4.80
CA ALA A 35 1.74 10.97 4.55
C ALA A 35 1.53 12.48 4.30
N ASN A 36 1.43 12.88 3.02
CA ASN A 36 0.92 14.20 2.59
C ASN A 36 -0.55 14.45 3.02
N VAL A 37 -1.06 13.59 3.90
CA VAL A 37 -2.39 13.60 4.49
C VAL A 37 -2.29 14.39 5.78
N THR A 38 -2.79 15.63 5.75
CA THR A 38 -2.88 16.47 6.95
C THR A 38 -4.18 16.23 7.71
N HIS A 39 -5.23 15.78 7.01
CA HIS A 39 -6.55 15.58 7.57
C HIS A 39 -6.73 14.20 8.18
N LYS A 40 -6.94 14.18 9.50
CA LYS A 40 -7.25 12.98 10.26
C LYS A 40 -8.73 12.61 10.16
N ASN A 41 -9.02 11.37 9.82
CA ASN A 41 -10.36 10.77 9.88
C ASN A 41 -10.29 9.25 10.16
N ILE A 42 -11.45 8.61 10.32
CA ILE A 42 -11.51 7.17 10.64
C ILE A 42 -10.91 6.28 9.54
N ALA A 43 -11.08 6.63 8.26
CA ALA A 43 -10.53 5.86 7.15
C ALA A 43 -8.99 5.90 7.13
N THR A 44 -8.40 7.05 7.44
CA THR A 44 -6.94 7.18 7.59
C THR A 44 -6.44 6.39 8.81
N ALA A 45 -7.14 6.45 9.94
CA ALA A 45 -6.77 5.68 11.13
C ALA A 45 -6.79 4.16 10.89
N GLU A 46 -7.82 3.67 10.18
CA GLU A 46 -7.94 2.27 9.81
C GLU A 46 -6.81 1.83 8.87
N ALA A 47 -6.43 2.66 7.89
CA ALA A 47 -5.34 2.38 6.98
C ALA A 47 -3.97 2.32 7.69
N GLU A 48 -3.73 3.21 8.66
CA GLU A 48 -2.49 3.20 9.47
C GLU A 48 -2.39 1.98 10.38
N LEU A 49 -3.52 1.51 10.92
CA LEU A 49 -3.55 0.47 11.96
C LEU A 49 -2.86 -0.82 11.55
N MET A 50 -2.85 -1.16 10.26
CA MET A 50 -2.32 -2.43 9.75
C MET A 50 -0.95 -2.32 9.07
N LYS A 51 -0.36 -1.12 8.98
CA LYS A 51 0.89 -0.91 8.23
C LYS A 51 2.07 -1.73 8.75
N ASP A 52 2.23 -1.85 10.06
CA ASP A 52 3.28 -2.67 10.68
C ASP A 52 3.17 -4.18 10.35
N PHE A 53 1.96 -4.71 10.19
CA PHE A 53 1.71 -6.07 9.75
C PHE A 53 2.06 -6.21 8.28
N PHE A 54 1.70 -5.22 7.44
CA PHE A 54 2.10 -5.24 6.04
C PHE A 54 3.61 -5.22 5.88
N VAL A 55 4.34 -4.40 6.66
CA VAL A 55 5.81 -4.39 6.67
C VAL A 55 6.38 -5.77 7.02
N GLN A 56 5.90 -6.39 8.10
CA GLN A 56 6.38 -7.72 8.53
C GLN A 56 6.09 -8.80 7.48
N VAL A 57 4.89 -8.80 6.91
CA VAL A 57 4.49 -9.76 5.88
C VAL A 57 5.31 -9.56 4.60
N ASN A 58 5.47 -8.31 4.16
CA ASN A 58 6.21 -7.97 2.94
C ASN A 58 7.68 -8.40 3.06
N ARG A 59 8.35 -7.99 4.14
CA ARG A 59 9.74 -8.39 4.41
C ARG A 59 9.89 -9.91 4.47
N GLY A 60 8.95 -10.61 5.12
CA GLY A 60 8.94 -12.07 5.17
C GLY A 60 8.79 -12.73 3.80
N LEU A 61 7.89 -12.23 2.95
CA LEU A 61 7.70 -12.73 1.59
C LEU A 61 8.95 -12.52 0.72
N VAL A 62 9.55 -11.33 0.77
CA VAL A 62 10.78 -11.02 0.04
C VAL A 62 11.93 -11.90 0.52
N LYS A 63 12.13 -12.02 1.84
CA LYS A 63 13.15 -12.91 2.41
C LYS A 63 12.99 -14.35 1.96
N ASN A 64 11.77 -14.89 1.99
CA ASN A 64 11.50 -16.25 1.54
C ASN A 64 11.87 -16.42 0.06
N LYS A 65 11.57 -15.41 -0.78
CA LYS A 65 11.93 -15.45 -2.20
C LYS A 65 13.44 -15.34 -2.42
N ILE A 66 14.14 -14.55 -1.63
CA ILE A 66 15.61 -14.48 -1.65
C ILE A 66 16.21 -15.83 -1.25
N ALA A 67 15.66 -16.49 -0.22
CA ALA A 67 16.12 -17.81 0.22
C ALA A 67 15.97 -18.86 -0.89
N GLU A 68 14.84 -18.82 -1.61
CA GLU A 68 14.57 -19.71 -2.74
C GLU A 68 15.55 -19.49 -3.91
N LEU A 69 15.83 -18.24 -4.27
CA LEU A 69 16.62 -17.89 -5.44
C LEU A 69 18.14 -17.87 -5.18
N PHE A 70 18.56 -17.48 -3.98
CA PHE A 70 19.94 -17.13 -3.65
C PHE A 70 20.46 -17.78 -2.36
N GLY A 71 19.63 -18.57 -1.68
CA GLY A 71 20.00 -19.31 -0.47
C GLY A 71 19.81 -18.54 0.84
N GLN A 72 19.85 -19.29 1.94
CA GLN A 72 19.47 -18.79 3.27
C GLN A 72 20.40 -17.71 3.82
N ALA A 73 21.68 -17.73 3.46
CA ALA A 73 22.65 -16.75 3.93
C ALA A 73 22.28 -15.33 3.46
N LEU A 74 21.93 -15.17 2.18
CA LEU A 74 21.54 -13.87 1.63
C LEU A 74 20.17 -13.42 2.15
N ALA A 75 19.26 -14.37 2.40
CA ALA A 75 17.95 -14.09 2.98
C ALA A 75 18.06 -13.53 4.42
N THR A 76 18.99 -14.05 5.21
CA THR A 76 19.28 -13.51 6.55
C THR A 76 19.96 -12.14 6.46
N GLU A 77 20.86 -11.96 5.50
CA GLU A 77 21.55 -10.69 5.29
C GLU A 77 20.59 -9.57 4.90
N TYR A 78 19.57 -9.85 4.09
CA TYR A 78 18.52 -8.89 3.73
C TYR A 78 17.84 -8.27 4.96
N GLU A 79 17.43 -9.06 5.95
CA GLU A 79 16.84 -8.54 7.18
C GLU A 79 17.84 -7.70 7.98
N ARG A 80 19.07 -8.21 8.15
CA ARG A 80 20.14 -7.50 8.87
C ARG A 80 20.40 -6.13 8.24
N GLN A 81 20.46 -6.05 6.92
CA GLN A 81 20.71 -4.81 6.18
C GLN A 81 19.59 -3.79 6.38
N ILE A 82 18.34 -4.23 6.48
CA ILE A 82 17.21 -3.34 6.78
C ILE A 82 17.30 -2.83 8.22
N GLU A 83 17.52 -3.72 9.19
CA GLU A 83 17.59 -3.37 10.61
C GLU A 83 18.79 -2.47 10.94
N GLN A 84 19.92 -2.67 10.25
CA GLN A 84 21.12 -1.83 10.36
C GLN A 84 21.06 -0.58 9.46
N HIS A 85 19.94 -0.36 8.77
CA HIS A 85 19.72 0.80 7.90
C HIS A 85 20.76 0.94 6.77
N GLU A 86 21.32 -0.19 6.31
CA GLU A 86 22.19 -0.23 5.13
C GLU A 86 21.38 -0.14 3.83
N ILE A 87 20.14 -0.64 3.86
CA ILE A 87 19.17 -0.51 2.77
C ILE A 87 17.85 0.04 3.30
N TYR A 88 17.18 0.84 2.47
CA TYR A 88 15.87 1.41 2.75
C TYR A 88 14.86 0.86 1.73
N VAL A 89 13.85 0.13 2.23
CA VAL A 89 12.80 -0.45 1.38
C VAL A 89 11.66 0.55 1.28
N HIS A 90 11.46 1.09 0.08
CA HIS A 90 10.37 2.02 -0.19
C HIS A 90 9.01 1.33 -0.17
N ASP A 91 8.00 2.02 0.36
CA ASP A 91 6.58 1.64 0.34
C ASP A 91 6.27 0.24 0.89
N GLU A 92 7.06 -0.22 1.86
CA GLU A 92 6.91 -1.56 2.47
C GLU A 92 5.60 -1.75 3.25
N THR A 93 4.85 -0.66 3.49
CA THR A 93 3.51 -0.67 4.08
C THR A 93 2.43 -1.10 3.08
N SER A 94 2.78 -1.30 1.80
CA SER A 94 1.91 -1.78 0.73
C SER A 94 2.46 -3.07 0.11
N LEU A 95 1.58 -3.99 -0.26
CA LEU A 95 1.90 -5.18 -1.05
C LEU A 95 1.74 -4.96 -2.56
N LYS A 96 1.27 -3.77 -2.96
CA LYS A 96 0.97 -3.44 -4.35
C LYS A 96 2.22 -2.90 -5.07
N PRO A 97 2.29 -3.01 -6.40
CA PRO A 97 3.33 -2.37 -7.18
C PRO A 97 3.40 -0.85 -6.92
N TYR A 98 4.60 -0.27 -7.04
CA TYR A 98 4.84 1.12 -6.70
C TYR A 98 4.08 2.11 -7.59
N CYS A 99 4.42 2.14 -8.89
CA CYS A 99 3.78 3.04 -9.84
C CYS A 99 3.81 2.46 -11.25
N VAL A 100 2.93 2.97 -12.10
CA VAL A 100 2.86 2.60 -13.52
C VAL A 100 2.51 3.83 -14.36
N SER A 101 3.15 3.98 -15.51
CA SER A 101 2.75 4.93 -16.55
C SER A 101 1.83 4.22 -17.53
N VAL A 102 0.56 4.62 -17.59
CA VAL A 102 -0.46 3.95 -18.40
C VAL A 102 -0.71 4.75 -19.67
N SER A 103 -0.58 4.10 -20.84
CA SER A 103 -1.02 4.70 -22.10
C SER A 103 -2.53 4.88 -22.09
N MET A 104 -3.01 6.04 -22.53
CA MET A 104 -4.45 6.31 -22.66
C MET A 104 -5.07 5.69 -23.90
N TYR A 105 -4.26 5.15 -24.82
CA TYR A 105 -4.75 4.62 -26.08
C TYR A 105 -5.78 3.47 -25.91
N PRO A 106 -5.54 2.46 -25.06
CA PRO A 106 -6.54 1.41 -24.81
C PRO A 106 -7.81 1.95 -24.16
N PHE A 107 -7.67 2.92 -23.25
CA PHE A 107 -8.82 3.56 -22.59
C PHE A 107 -9.69 4.35 -23.59
N LEU A 108 -9.08 5.05 -24.54
CA LEU A 108 -9.79 5.80 -25.57
C LEU A 108 -10.54 4.88 -26.55
N LEU A 109 -9.98 3.71 -26.87
CA LEU A 109 -10.56 2.77 -27.84
C LEU A 109 -11.60 1.83 -27.23
N ASP A 110 -11.34 1.29 -26.04
CA ASP A 110 -12.13 0.23 -25.44
C ASP A 110 -12.83 0.66 -24.14
N GLY A 111 -12.58 1.88 -23.66
CA GLY A 111 -13.01 2.33 -22.35
C GLY A 111 -12.27 1.59 -21.23
N LEU A 112 -12.97 1.32 -20.14
CA LEU A 112 -12.45 0.58 -18.99
C LEU A 112 -12.66 -0.94 -19.10
N THR A 113 -13.33 -1.41 -20.16
CA THR A 113 -13.68 -2.84 -20.34
C THR A 113 -12.48 -3.77 -20.32
N ARG A 114 -11.33 -3.32 -20.85
CA ARG A 114 -10.06 -4.08 -20.83
C ARG A 114 -9.22 -3.86 -19.58
N LEU A 115 -9.61 -2.91 -18.73
CA LEU A 115 -8.91 -2.56 -17.49
C LEU A 115 -9.68 -3.03 -16.24
N GLY A 116 -10.71 -3.87 -16.43
CA GLY A 116 -11.52 -4.43 -15.34
C GLY A 116 -12.66 -3.52 -14.86
N GLY A 117 -13.06 -2.53 -15.65
CA GLY A 117 -14.24 -1.70 -15.42
C GLY A 117 -15.34 -1.93 -16.45
N GLU A 118 -16.52 -1.33 -16.24
CA GLU A 118 -17.69 -1.56 -17.11
C GLU A 118 -17.91 -0.43 -18.13
N SER A 119 -17.21 0.70 -17.99
CA SER A 119 -17.39 1.86 -18.85
C SER A 119 -16.89 1.60 -20.27
N LYS A 120 -17.74 1.89 -21.26
CA LYS A 120 -17.36 1.87 -22.68
C LYS A 120 -16.47 3.07 -23.05
N ALA A 121 -15.89 3.02 -24.24
CA ALA A 121 -15.08 4.11 -24.78
C ALA A 121 -15.80 5.47 -24.70
N PRO A 122 -15.13 6.52 -24.19
CA PRO A 122 -15.72 7.85 -24.08
C PRO A 122 -16.01 8.44 -25.47
N ARG A 123 -17.16 9.12 -25.61
CA ARG A 123 -17.58 9.74 -26.89
C ARG A 123 -17.50 11.26 -26.88
N HIS A 124 -17.47 11.86 -25.70
CA HIS A 124 -17.40 13.30 -25.46
C HIS A 124 -16.45 13.61 -24.30
N LEU A 125 -15.98 14.84 -24.22
CA LEU A 125 -15.00 15.27 -23.20
C LEU A 125 -15.50 15.01 -21.77
N GLU A 126 -16.79 15.22 -21.50
CA GLU A 126 -17.39 14.94 -20.19
C GLU A 126 -17.30 13.44 -19.83
N SER A 127 -17.65 12.55 -20.77
CA SER A 127 -17.53 11.10 -20.56
C SER A 127 -16.08 10.65 -20.40
N PHE A 128 -15.13 11.31 -21.08
CA PHE A 128 -13.71 11.08 -20.90
C PHE A 128 -13.26 11.47 -19.49
N CYS A 129 -13.55 12.68 -19.05
CA CYS A 129 -13.18 13.17 -17.72
C CYS A 129 -13.80 12.32 -16.61
N GLY A 130 -15.08 11.96 -16.74
CA GLY A 130 -15.77 11.12 -15.76
C GLY A 130 -15.21 9.71 -15.66
N ALA A 131 -14.90 9.07 -16.80
CA ALA A 131 -14.32 7.74 -16.79
C ALA A 131 -12.83 7.76 -16.37
N PHE A 132 -12.07 8.80 -16.73
CA PHE A 132 -10.67 8.98 -16.35
C PHE A 132 -10.50 9.12 -14.83
N VAL A 133 -11.32 9.92 -14.15
CA VAL A 133 -11.24 10.07 -12.68
C VAL A 133 -11.57 8.77 -11.94
N ASN A 134 -12.36 7.88 -12.56
CA ASN A 134 -12.72 6.59 -11.99
C ASN A 134 -11.73 5.46 -12.34
N GLN A 135 -10.90 5.66 -13.36
CA GLN A 135 -9.94 4.67 -13.84
C GLN A 135 -8.96 4.14 -12.75
N PRO A 136 -8.40 4.95 -11.84
CA PRO A 136 -7.42 4.48 -10.84
C PRO A 136 -8.00 3.52 -9.80
N ARG A 137 -9.32 3.32 -9.77
CA ARG A 137 -10.00 2.45 -8.79
C ARG A 137 -10.16 1.01 -9.29
N LEU A 138 -9.63 0.67 -10.47
CA LEU A 138 -9.90 -0.62 -11.09
C LEU A 138 -8.86 -1.68 -10.73
N PRO A 139 -9.30 -2.91 -10.39
CA PRO A 139 -8.43 -4.00 -9.98
C PRO A 139 -7.51 -4.54 -11.08
N GLY A 140 -7.84 -4.29 -12.37
CA GLY A 140 -7.08 -4.79 -13.52
C GLY A 140 -5.74 -4.08 -13.79
N LEU A 141 -5.43 -3.01 -13.07
CA LEU A 141 -4.15 -2.29 -13.20
C LEU A 141 -3.02 -2.88 -12.34
N CYS A 142 -3.31 -3.88 -11.51
CA CYS A 142 -2.36 -4.53 -10.60
C CYS A 142 -2.14 -6.02 -10.91
N GLN A 143 -2.48 -6.49 -12.11
CA GLN A 143 -2.13 -7.84 -12.59
C GLN A 143 -0.83 -7.82 -13.39
#